data_AF-A0A7J7MGV5-F1
#
_entry.id   AF-A0A7J7MGV5-F1
#
_cell.length_a   1.000
_cell.length_b   1.000
_cell.length_c   1.000
_cell.angle_alpha   90.00
_cell.angle_beta   90.00
_cell.angle_gamma   90.00
#
_symmetry.space_group_name_H-M   'P 1'
#
loop_
_entity.id
_entity.type
_entity.pdbx_description
1 polymer ?
#
loop_
_entity_poly.entity_id
_entity_poly.type
_entity_poly.pdbx_seq_one_letter_code
_entity_poly.pdbx_strand_id
1 'polypeptide(L)'
;MASISSLSFTSLGQTSERKVSVSTTQCYSSNFIGFRFPNSFVSDSISVRTSKSSSRGTIHCMSTIKELPTVADTKLKFLKAYKRPIPSVYNTVLQELIVQQHLMRYKKSYRYDAVFALGFVTIYDQLMDGYPSDGDREAIFQAYIKALNEDPEQYRSDTQKMEEWARSQNTSSLVEFPSREGEVEGILKDISERAMGKTNFNYSRFFAVGLFRLLELSNATEPNVLEKVRIIFLLVILVI
;
A
#
# COMPACT_ATOMS: atom_id res chain seq x y z
N MET A 1 -16.42 -25.55 -50.96
CA MET A 1 -15.83 -24.75 -52.06
C MET A 1 -15.87 -23.29 -51.66
N ALA A 2 -14.80 -22.55 -52.03
CA ALA A 2 -14.56 -21.11 -51.89
C ALA A 2 -14.31 -20.56 -50.48
N SER A 3 -13.32 -19.70 -50.18
CA SER A 3 -12.02 -19.34 -50.78
C SER A 3 -11.33 -18.42 -49.77
N ILE A 4 -10.02 -18.59 -49.60
CA ILE A 4 -9.17 -17.90 -48.61
C ILE A 4 -8.67 -16.58 -49.21
N SER A 5 -8.47 -15.53 -48.40
CA SER A 5 -7.71 -14.35 -48.81
C SER A 5 -6.71 -13.97 -47.72
N SER A 6 -5.47 -14.36 -47.97
CA SER A 6 -4.24 -13.99 -47.28
C SER A 6 -3.75 -12.61 -47.76
N LEU A 7 -3.20 -11.79 -46.86
CA LEU A 7 -2.34 -10.68 -47.23
C LEU A 7 -0.99 -10.83 -46.53
N SER A 8 0.06 -10.84 -47.35
CA SER A 8 1.47 -10.94 -46.99
C SER A 8 2.13 -9.58 -47.18
N PHE A 9 3.11 -9.24 -46.35
CA PHE A 9 4.13 -8.24 -46.68
C PHE A 9 5.51 -8.77 -46.29
N THR A 10 6.44 -8.79 -47.24
CA THR A 10 7.83 -9.20 -47.11
C THR A 10 8.77 -7.99 -47.13
N SER A 11 9.63 -7.91 -46.10
CA SER A 11 11.10 -7.74 -46.11
C SER A 11 11.80 -6.78 -47.10
N LEU A 12 12.66 -5.89 -46.58
CA LEU A 12 14.10 -5.70 -46.92
C LEU A 12 14.71 -4.60 -45.99
N GLY A 13 15.93 -4.61 -45.43
CA GLY A 13 17.08 -5.52 -45.46
C GLY A 13 18.26 -4.98 -44.60
N GLN A 14 19.22 -5.88 -44.32
CA GLN A 14 20.68 -5.73 -44.11
C GLN A 14 21.26 -4.88 -42.95
N THR A 15 21.86 -5.50 -41.92
CA THR A 15 23.29 -5.93 -41.70
C THR A 15 24.28 -4.80 -41.35
N SER A 16 24.96 -4.88 -40.19
CA SER A 16 26.44 -4.91 -40.08
C SER A 16 26.95 -4.96 -38.61
N GLU A 17 27.74 -6.00 -38.33
CA GLU A 17 29.01 -6.07 -37.56
C GLU A 17 29.23 -5.44 -36.15
N ARG A 18 29.41 -6.36 -35.18
CA ARG A 18 30.57 -6.55 -34.28
C ARG A 18 31.65 -5.44 -34.22
N LYS A 19 31.86 -4.86 -33.03
CA LYS A 19 33.20 -4.80 -32.38
C LYS A 19 33.16 -4.31 -30.92
N VAL A 20 33.82 -5.09 -30.07
CA VAL A 20 34.33 -4.69 -28.75
C VAL A 20 35.59 -3.84 -28.97
N SER A 21 35.73 -2.72 -28.27
CA SER A 21 37.04 -2.12 -27.99
C SER A 21 37.05 -1.45 -26.62
N VAL A 22 37.94 -1.94 -25.78
CA VAL A 22 38.49 -1.28 -24.59
C VAL A 22 39.49 -0.21 -25.05
N SER A 23 39.51 0.96 -24.40
CA SER A 23 40.72 1.73 -24.03
C SER A 23 40.38 3.09 -23.37
N THR A 24 40.69 3.18 -22.07
CA THR A 24 41.69 4.08 -21.45
C THR A 24 41.59 5.62 -21.60
N THR A 25 41.35 6.26 -20.43
CA THR A 25 41.78 7.58 -19.92
C THR A 25 41.83 8.82 -20.84
N GLN A 26 41.15 9.88 -20.40
CA GLN A 26 41.82 11.17 -20.20
C GLN A 26 41.07 12.06 -19.20
N CYS A 27 41.87 12.66 -18.32
CA CYS A 27 41.49 13.52 -17.21
C CYS A 27 41.52 14.98 -17.69
N TYR A 28 40.45 15.75 -17.45
CA TYR A 28 40.46 17.19 -17.67
C TYR A 28 40.66 17.91 -16.33
N SER A 29 41.84 18.52 -16.20
CA SER A 29 42.18 19.51 -15.19
C SER A 29 41.38 20.80 -15.44
N SER A 30 40.92 21.44 -14.38
CA SER A 30 40.56 22.86 -14.40
C SER A 30 41.21 23.56 -13.21
N ASN A 31 42.09 24.49 -13.57
CA ASN A 31 42.86 25.37 -12.69
C ASN A 31 41.95 26.39 -12.00
N PHE A 32 42.29 26.83 -10.78
CA PHE A 32 42.21 28.25 -10.39
C PHE A 32 42.98 28.54 -9.08
N ILE A 33 43.81 29.60 -9.12
CA ILE A 33 44.36 30.49 -8.05
C ILE A 33 45.11 29.82 -6.88
N GLY A 34 46.36 30.16 -6.52
CA GLY A 34 47.21 31.30 -6.83
C GLY A 34 47.53 32.14 -5.60
N PHE A 35 48.45 31.70 -4.72
CA PHE A 35 49.19 32.57 -3.79
C PHE A 35 50.62 32.03 -3.59
N ARG A 36 51.61 32.91 -3.82
CA ARG A 36 53.06 32.71 -3.61
C ARG A 36 53.45 33.19 -2.22
N PHE A 37 54.43 32.54 -1.57
CA PHE A 37 55.61 33.17 -0.92
C PHE A 37 56.76 32.14 -0.77
N PRO A 38 58.04 32.56 -0.66
CA PRO A 38 59.20 31.80 -1.14
C PRO A 38 60.15 31.21 -0.07
N ASN A 39 61.00 30.31 -0.59
CA ASN A 39 62.41 30.01 -0.25
C ASN A 39 62.84 29.18 0.99
N SER A 40 63.57 28.11 0.63
CA SER A 40 64.86 27.64 1.15
C SER A 40 64.93 26.46 2.13
N PHE A 41 65.48 25.36 1.58
CA PHE A 41 66.39 24.33 2.10
C PHE A 41 66.33 23.89 3.58
N VAL A 42 66.23 22.57 3.81
CA VAL A 42 67.30 21.70 4.36
C VAL A 42 66.76 20.27 4.51
N SER A 43 67.62 19.28 4.21
CA SER A 43 67.43 17.85 4.43
C SER A 43 67.05 17.52 5.87
N ASP A 44 66.19 16.52 6.08
CA ASP A 44 66.63 15.29 6.73
C ASP A 44 65.56 14.19 6.72
N SER A 45 66.08 12.97 6.67
CA SER A 45 65.39 11.70 6.64
C SER A 45 64.41 11.50 7.80
N ILE A 46 63.23 10.97 7.49
CA ILE A 46 62.50 10.02 8.34
C ILE A 46 61.45 9.32 7.46
N SER A 47 61.61 8.01 7.29
CA SER A 47 60.61 7.16 6.65
C SER A 47 59.50 6.87 7.66
N VAL A 48 58.35 7.54 7.53
CA VAL A 48 57.12 7.14 8.23
C VAL A 48 56.17 6.53 7.22
N ARG A 49 56.05 5.20 7.30
CA ARG A 49 55.06 4.41 6.57
C ARG A 49 53.68 4.75 7.12
N THR A 50 52.96 5.66 6.44
CA THR A 50 51.55 5.92 6.78
C THR A 50 50.68 4.81 6.20
N SER A 51 50.30 3.85 7.03
CA SER A 51 49.23 2.90 6.72
C SER A 51 47.90 3.67 6.68
N LYS A 52 47.50 4.15 5.50
CA LYS A 52 46.14 4.65 5.27
C LYS A 52 45.18 3.48 5.20
N SER A 53 44.83 2.92 6.36
CA SER A 53 43.57 2.17 6.48
C SER A 53 42.45 3.21 6.63
N SER A 54 41.90 3.64 5.50
CA SER A 54 40.66 4.42 5.48
C SER A 54 39.53 3.48 5.88
N SER A 55 39.37 3.29 7.19
CA SER A 55 38.15 2.77 7.76
C SER A 55 37.06 3.78 7.40
N ARG A 56 36.26 3.46 6.38
CA ARG A 56 34.98 4.12 6.13
C ARG A 56 34.09 3.75 7.32
N GLY A 57 34.21 4.50 8.40
CA GLY A 57 33.31 4.43 9.55
C GLY A 57 31.90 4.66 9.05
N THR A 58 31.14 3.59 8.88
CA THR A 58 29.71 3.67 8.63
C THR A 58 29.09 4.05 9.96
N ILE A 59 28.63 5.30 10.08
CA ILE A 59 27.90 5.76 11.26
C ILE A 59 26.56 5.03 11.24
N HIS A 60 26.45 3.96 12.02
CA HIS A 60 25.18 3.32 12.32
C HIS A 60 24.52 4.12 13.45
N CYS A 61 23.58 5.00 13.11
CA CYS A 61 22.65 5.55 14.09
C CYS A 61 21.71 4.42 14.53
N MET A 62 22.08 3.67 15.57
CA MET A 62 21.17 2.71 16.20
C MET A 62 20.24 3.47 17.13
N SER A 63 19.04 3.82 16.65
CA SER A 63 17.97 4.24 17.53
C SER A 63 17.35 3.00 18.17
N THR A 64 17.35 2.91 19.49
CA THR A 64 16.66 1.86 20.27
C THR A 64 15.15 2.12 20.37
N ILE A 65 14.57 2.64 19.29
CA ILE A 65 13.12 2.69 19.10
C ILE A 65 12.78 1.39 18.36
N LYS A 66 11.71 0.70 18.76
CA LYS A 66 11.15 -0.41 17.98
C LYS A 66 10.84 0.14 16.59
N GLU A 67 11.75 -0.02 15.62
CA GLU A 67 11.68 0.65 14.33
C GLU A 67 10.34 0.28 13.69
N LEU A 68 9.49 1.29 13.52
CA LEU A 68 8.27 1.11 12.76
C LEU A 68 8.69 0.71 11.34
N PRO A 69 8.08 -0.35 10.77
CA PRO A 69 8.47 -0.79 9.45
C PRO A 69 8.28 0.36 8.46
N THR A 70 9.17 0.45 7.49
CA THR A 70 9.01 1.40 6.39
C THR A 70 8.06 0.85 5.33
N VAL A 71 7.62 1.72 4.42
CA VAL A 71 6.87 1.30 3.21
C VAL A 71 7.69 0.28 2.42
N ALA A 72 9.01 0.48 2.30
CA ALA A 72 9.90 -0.43 1.59
C ALA A 72 9.93 -1.82 2.25
N ASP A 73 9.96 -1.88 3.58
CA ASP A 73 9.91 -3.15 4.32
C ASP A 73 8.60 -3.90 4.07
N THR A 74 7.48 -3.18 4.02
CA THR A 74 6.16 -3.76 3.76
C THR A 74 6.06 -4.30 2.33
N LYS A 75 6.51 -3.53 1.34
CA LYS A 75 6.60 -4.01 -0.05
C LYS A 75 7.50 -5.23 -0.18
N LEU A 76 8.65 -5.22 0.50
CA LEU A 76 9.56 -6.36 0.53
C LEU A 76 8.92 -7.59 1.18
N LYS A 77 8.15 -7.42 2.27
CA LYS A 77 7.39 -8.52 2.88
C LYS A 77 6.37 -9.11 1.92
N PHE A 78 5.64 -8.27 1.19
CA PHE A 78 4.69 -8.74 0.18
C PHE A 78 5.38 -9.57 -0.92
N LEU A 79 6.47 -9.06 -1.50
CA LEU A 79 7.27 -9.78 -2.51
C LEU A 79 8.00 -11.00 -1.94
N LYS A 80 8.14 -11.11 -0.62
CA LYS A 80 8.63 -12.31 0.07
C LYS A 80 7.54 -13.35 0.26
N ALA A 81 6.32 -12.92 0.60
CA ALA A 81 5.18 -13.78 0.80
C ALA A 81 4.62 -14.34 -0.51
N TYR A 82 4.54 -13.51 -1.57
CA TYR A 82 4.07 -13.94 -2.90
C TYR A 82 5.19 -13.86 -3.93
N LYS A 83 5.68 -15.03 -4.39
CA LYS A 83 6.85 -15.17 -5.28
C LYS A 83 6.53 -15.24 -6.76
N ARG A 84 5.25 -15.41 -7.12
CA ARG A 84 4.83 -15.56 -8.50
C ARG A 84 4.71 -14.19 -9.17
N PRO A 85 4.93 -14.09 -10.49
CA PRO A 85 4.75 -12.83 -11.20
C PRO A 85 3.28 -12.44 -11.22
N ILE A 86 2.98 -11.19 -10.86
CA ILE A 86 1.63 -10.60 -10.96
C ILE A 86 1.58 -9.78 -12.25
N PRO A 87 0.54 -9.94 -13.11
CA PRO A 87 0.39 -9.12 -14.29
C PRO A 87 0.40 -7.61 -13.95
N SER A 88 1.04 -6.81 -14.80
CA SER A 88 1.31 -5.39 -14.52
C SER A 88 0.07 -4.56 -14.24
N VAL A 89 -1.06 -4.88 -14.89
CA VAL A 89 -2.36 -4.21 -14.71
C VAL A 89 -2.80 -4.25 -13.24
N TYR A 90 -2.64 -5.39 -12.56
CA TYR A 90 -2.98 -5.54 -11.13
C TYR A 90 -1.85 -5.06 -10.22
N ASN A 91 -0.60 -5.38 -10.56
CA ASN A 91 0.55 -5.12 -9.68
C ASN A 91 0.73 -3.63 -9.37
N THR A 92 0.54 -2.75 -10.35
CA THR A 92 0.67 -1.30 -10.13
C THR A 92 -0.31 -0.84 -9.04
N VAL A 93 -1.59 -1.21 -9.16
CA VAL A 93 -2.62 -0.82 -8.20
C VAL A 93 -2.39 -1.47 -6.83
N LEU A 94 -2.04 -2.76 -6.78
CA LEU A 94 -1.72 -3.44 -5.53
C LEU A 94 -0.57 -2.76 -4.78
N GLN A 95 0.49 -2.37 -5.46
CA GLN A 95 1.62 -1.70 -4.82
C GLN A 95 1.24 -0.32 -4.28
N GLU A 96 0.36 0.42 -4.96
CA GLU A 96 -0.18 1.69 -4.46
C GLU A 96 -1.07 1.50 -3.24
N LEU A 97 -1.96 0.49 -3.28
CA LEU A 97 -2.81 0.11 -2.15
C LEU A 97 -1.96 -0.26 -0.92
N ILE A 98 -0.90 -1.04 -1.09
CA ILE A 98 0.04 -1.37 0.00
C ILE A 98 0.61 -0.10 0.62
N VAL A 99 1.02 0.90 -0.18
CA VAL A 99 1.56 2.16 0.36
C VAL A 99 0.49 2.92 1.15
N GLN A 100 -0.71 3.07 0.58
CA GLN A 100 -1.80 3.80 1.22
C GLN A 100 -2.20 3.16 2.55
N GLN A 101 -2.37 1.84 2.58
CA GLN A 101 -2.74 1.11 3.79
C GLN A 101 -1.59 1.06 4.79
N HIS A 102 -0.33 0.96 4.35
CA HIS A 102 0.82 1.09 5.25
C HIS A 102 0.80 2.42 6.00
N LEU A 103 0.64 3.54 5.27
CA LEU A 103 0.62 4.88 5.87
C LEU A 103 -0.53 5.04 6.86
N MET A 104 -1.64 4.34 6.67
CA MET A 104 -2.75 4.32 7.61
C MET A 104 -2.47 3.41 8.81
N ARG A 105 -1.99 2.18 8.56
CA ARG A 105 -1.76 1.14 9.57
C ARG A 105 -0.80 1.57 10.68
N TYR A 106 0.21 2.35 10.31
CA TYR A 106 1.26 2.82 11.22
C TYR A 106 1.04 4.26 11.71
N LYS A 107 -0.14 4.86 11.46
CA LYS A 107 -0.56 6.07 12.18
C LYS A 107 -0.73 5.78 13.66
N LYS A 108 -0.38 6.75 14.51
CA LYS A 108 -0.52 6.64 15.97
C LYS A 108 -1.97 6.38 16.42
N SER A 109 -2.94 6.92 15.68
CA SER A 109 -4.37 6.77 15.97
C SER A 109 -4.97 5.48 15.39
N TYR A 110 -4.20 4.65 14.68
CA TYR A 110 -4.75 3.50 13.97
C TYR A 110 -5.41 2.51 14.93
N ARG A 111 -6.66 2.19 14.62
CA ARG A 111 -7.42 1.11 15.25
C ARG A 111 -8.12 0.37 14.12
N TYR A 112 -8.08 -0.96 14.18
CA TYR A 112 -8.78 -1.81 13.23
C TYR A 112 -10.30 -1.64 13.38
N ASP A 113 -11.00 -1.58 12.26
CA ASP A 113 -12.46 -1.44 12.18
C ASP A 113 -13.03 -2.49 11.21
N ALA A 114 -14.08 -3.23 11.62
CA ALA A 114 -14.72 -4.21 10.73
C ALA A 114 -15.35 -3.54 9.49
N VAL A 115 -15.85 -2.31 9.63
CA VAL A 115 -16.34 -1.50 8.50
C VAL A 115 -15.21 -1.15 7.53
N PHE A 116 -14.02 -0.87 8.05
CA PHE A 116 -12.84 -0.67 7.21
C PHE A 116 -12.47 -1.94 6.45
N ALA A 117 -12.46 -3.09 7.13
CA ALA A 117 -12.16 -4.39 6.53
C ALA A 117 -13.15 -4.71 5.40
N LEU A 118 -14.46 -4.54 5.63
CA LEU A 118 -15.50 -4.70 4.63
C LEU A 118 -15.22 -3.87 3.37
N GLY A 119 -14.92 -2.58 3.53
CA GLY A 119 -14.65 -1.70 2.40
C GLY A 119 -13.35 -2.03 1.67
N PHE A 120 -12.30 -2.43 2.39
CA PHE A 120 -11.05 -2.89 1.79
C PHE A 120 -11.25 -4.18 1.00
N VAL A 121 -11.90 -5.19 1.57
CA VAL A 121 -12.17 -6.47 0.91
C VAL A 121 -13.04 -6.28 -0.33
N THR A 122 -14.05 -5.41 -0.27
CA THR A 122 -14.90 -5.06 -1.42
C THR A 122 -14.07 -4.48 -2.57
N ILE A 123 -13.19 -3.51 -2.28
CA ILE A 123 -12.30 -2.92 -3.30
C ILE A 123 -11.31 -3.94 -3.84
N TYR A 124 -10.75 -4.78 -2.97
CA TYR A 124 -9.80 -5.80 -3.36
C TYR A 124 -10.43 -6.82 -4.31
N ASP A 125 -11.61 -7.36 -3.96
CA ASP A 125 -12.30 -8.35 -4.77
C ASP A 125 -12.72 -7.75 -6.12
N GLN A 126 -13.15 -6.49 -6.16
CA GLN A 126 -13.44 -5.79 -7.41
C GLN A 126 -12.18 -5.51 -8.24
N LEU A 127 -11.07 -5.13 -7.61
CA LEU A 127 -9.79 -4.91 -8.30
C LEU A 127 -9.26 -6.20 -8.92
N MET A 128 -9.45 -7.31 -8.24
CA MET A 128 -8.96 -8.63 -8.66
C MET A 128 -10.01 -9.42 -9.44
N ASP A 129 -11.11 -8.78 -9.82
CA ASP A 129 -12.10 -9.36 -10.71
C ASP A 129 -11.48 -9.64 -12.09
N GLY A 130 -11.76 -10.82 -12.63
CA GLY A 130 -11.13 -11.30 -13.86
C GLY A 130 -9.65 -11.72 -13.73
N TYR A 131 -9.09 -11.83 -12.52
CA TYR A 131 -7.75 -12.43 -12.34
C TYR A 131 -7.77 -13.91 -12.78
N PRO A 132 -6.76 -14.41 -13.54
CA PRO A 132 -6.84 -15.73 -14.17
C PRO A 132 -6.99 -16.95 -13.25
N SER A 133 -6.64 -16.82 -11.97
CA SER A 133 -6.66 -17.92 -10.98
C SER A 133 -7.23 -17.42 -9.66
N ASP A 134 -8.36 -18.00 -9.22
CA ASP A 134 -8.98 -17.70 -7.93
C ASP A 134 -8.05 -18.03 -6.75
N GLY A 135 -7.30 -19.14 -6.84
CA GLY A 135 -6.33 -19.53 -5.83
C GLY A 135 -5.17 -18.52 -5.73
N ASP A 136 -4.81 -17.88 -6.84
CA ASP A 136 -3.78 -16.84 -6.84
C ASP A 136 -4.32 -15.52 -6.31
N ARG A 137 -5.56 -15.17 -6.63
CA ARG A 137 -6.25 -14.03 -6.01
C ARG A 137 -6.22 -14.16 -4.50
N GLU A 138 -6.66 -15.28 -3.95
CA GLU A 138 -6.66 -15.46 -2.50
C GLU A 138 -5.23 -15.50 -1.91
N ALA A 139 -4.27 -16.15 -2.59
CA ALA A 139 -2.87 -16.13 -2.14
C ALA A 139 -2.27 -14.71 -2.13
N ILE A 140 -2.63 -13.85 -3.08
CA ILE A 140 -2.21 -12.45 -3.12
C ILE A 140 -2.85 -11.68 -1.97
N PHE A 141 -4.16 -11.86 -1.71
CA PHE A 141 -4.87 -11.24 -0.59
C PHE A 141 -4.19 -11.57 0.74
N GLN A 142 -3.95 -12.85 0.97
CA GLN A 142 -3.27 -13.38 2.15
C GLN A 142 -1.87 -12.77 2.31
N ALA A 143 -1.08 -12.75 1.24
CA ALA A 143 0.26 -12.15 1.24
C ALA A 143 0.24 -10.65 1.50
N TYR A 144 -0.75 -9.94 0.96
CA TYR A 144 -0.95 -8.50 1.12
C TYR A 144 -1.23 -8.16 2.60
N ILE A 145 -2.22 -8.81 3.21
CA ILE A 145 -2.62 -8.49 4.60
C ILE A 145 -1.52 -8.90 5.59
N LYS A 146 -0.89 -10.06 5.37
CA LYS A 146 0.25 -10.51 6.18
C LYS A 146 1.46 -9.57 6.07
N ALA A 147 1.69 -8.96 4.91
CA ALA A 147 2.78 -7.99 4.75
C ALA A 147 2.61 -6.74 5.63
N LEU A 148 1.37 -6.37 5.94
CA LEU A 148 1.01 -5.28 6.86
C LEU A 148 1.04 -5.70 8.34
N ASN A 149 1.39 -6.95 8.63
CA ASN A 149 1.29 -7.59 9.95
C ASN A 149 -0.15 -7.61 10.48
N GLU A 150 -1.11 -7.94 9.61
CA GLU A 150 -2.51 -8.13 9.98
C GLU A 150 -2.97 -9.55 9.64
N ASP A 151 -4.17 -9.91 10.10
CA ASP A 151 -4.75 -11.23 9.92
C ASP A 151 -5.77 -11.25 8.76
N PRO A 152 -5.47 -11.93 7.63
CA PRO A 152 -6.40 -12.03 6.51
C PRO A 152 -7.69 -12.78 6.84
N GLU A 153 -7.65 -13.76 7.76
CA GLU A 153 -8.84 -14.53 8.14
C GLU A 153 -9.83 -13.63 8.90
N GLN A 154 -9.31 -12.75 9.78
CA GLN A 154 -10.11 -11.74 10.45
C GLN A 154 -10.82 -10.82 9.44
N TYR A 155 -10.12 -10.35 8.40
CA TYR A 155 -10.73 -9.50 7.38
C TYR A 155 -11.86 -10.21 6.63
N ARG A 156 -11.68 -11.47 6.23
CA ARG A 156 -12.70 -12.26 5.51
C ARG A 156 -13.90 -12.56 6.41
N SER A 157 -13.65 -13.02 7.64
CA SER A 157 -14.69 -13.32 8.63
C SER A 157 -15.52 -12.08 8.99
N ASP A 158 -14.86 -10.97 9.33
CA ASP A 158 -15.56 -9.73 9.72
C ASP A 158 -16.36 -9.18 8.54
N THR A 159 -15.80 -9.22 7.33
CA THR A 159 -16.51 -8.83 6.10
C THR A 159 -17.78 -9.66 5.92
N GLN A 160 -17.68 -10.99 6.02
CA GLN A 160 -18.83 -11.88 5.87
C GLN A 160 -19.92 -11.58 6.91
N LYS A 161 -19.55 -11.41 8.19
CA LYS A 161 -20.48 -11.05 9.26
C LYS A 161 -21.19 -9.73 8.99
N MET A 162 -20.44 -8.69 8.57
CA MET A 162 -21.00 -7.38 8.23
C MET A 162 -21.98 -7.49 7.04
N GLU A 163 -21.63 -8.26 6.00
CA GLU A 163 -22.50 -8.45 4.84
C GLU A 163 -23.79 -9.20 5.19
N GLU A 164 -23.69 -10.29 5.96
CA GLU A 164 -24.85 -11.07 6.40
C GLU A 164 -25.77 -10.23 7.28
N TRP A 165 -25.20 -9.47 8.21
CA TRP A 165 -25.95 -8.53 9.02
C TRP A 165 -26.67 -7.50 8.15
N ALA A 166 -25.97 -6.86 7.21
CA ALA A 166 -26.55 -5.84 6.33
C ALA A 166 -27.71 -6.38 5.48
N ARG A 167 -27.55 -7.57 4.89
CA ARG A 167 -28.60 -8.25 4.10
C ARG A 167 -29.83 -8.60 4.93
N SER A 168 -29.66 -8.82 6.23
CA SER A 168 -30.77 -9.08 7.16
C SER A 168 -31.47 -7.81 7.64
N GLN A 169 -30.95 -6.62 7.32
CA GLN A 169 -31.58 -5.36 7.71
C GLN A 169 -32.64 -4.89 6.73
N ASN A 170 -33.60 -4.14 7.25
CA ASN A 170 -34.51 -3.29 6.50
C ASN A 170 -34.35 -1.84 6.96
N THR A 171 -35.00 -0.89 6.29
CA THR A 171 -34.85 0.54 6.60
C THR A 171 -35.17 0.87 8.07
N SER A 172 -36.18 0.25 8.68
CA SER A 172 -36.52 0.46 10.08
C SER A 172 -35.47 -0.12 11.03
N SER A 173 -35.01 -1.36 10.78
CA SER A 173 -34.05 -2.03 11.65
C SER A 173 -32.66 -1.41 11.58
N LEU A 174 -32.33 -0.77 10.45
CA LEU A 174 -31.13 0.05 10.26
C LEU A 174 -31.21 1.38 11.02
N VAL A 175 -32.39 1.96 11.21
CA VAL A 175 -32.53 3.17 12.04
C VAL A 175 -32.50 2.80 13.53
N GLU A 176 -32.98 1.61 13.88
CA GLU A 176 -33.08 1.16 15.27
C GLU A 176 -31.84 0.39 15.77
N PHE A 177 -30.79 0.21 14.95
CA PHE A 177 -29.58 -0.52 15.36
C PHE A 177 -28.95 -0.02 16.68
N PRO A 178 -28.97 1.30 17.02
CA PRO A 178 -28.42 1.77 18.28
C PRO A 178 -29.17 1.24 19.52
N SER A 179 -30.41 0.81 19.35
CA SER A 179 -31.24 0.24 20.43
C SER A 179 -31.24 -1.29 20.46
N ARG A 180 -30.47 -1.94 19.59
CA ARG A 180 -30.41 -3.39 19.45
C ARG A 180 -29.09 -3.95 19.98
N GLU A 181 -29.15 -5.16 20.52
CA GLU A 181 -27.99 -5.89 21.01
C GLU A 181 -27.62 -7.01 20.03
N GLY A 182 -26.36 -7.00 19.60
CA GLY A 182 -25.79 -8.01 18.72
C GLY A 182 -24.30 -7.73 18.51
N GLU A 183 -23.58 -8.69 17.93
CA GLU A 183 -22.14 -8.56 17.70
C GLU A 183 -21.84 -7.39 16.75
N VAL A 184 -22.55 -7.31 15.62
CA VAL A 184 -22.37 -6.25 14.61
C VAL A 184 -22.88 -4.91 15.13
N GLU A 185 -24.03 -4.88 15.78
CA GLU A 185 -24.58 -3.68 16.41
C GLU A 185 -23.62 -3.11 17.47
N GLY A 186 -22.98 -3.98 18.27
CA GLY A 186 -21.95 -3.58 19.23
C GLY A 186 -20.71 -2.97 18.57
N ILE A 187 -20.26 -3.55 17.45
CA ILE A 187 -19.14 -3.00 16.66
C ILE A 187 -19.50 -1.62 16.10
N LEU A 188 -20.69 -1.47 15.51
CA LEU A 188 -21.16 -0.20 14.96
C LEU A 188 -21.35 0.87 16.05
N LYS A 189 -21.83 0.47 17.24
CA LYS A 189 -21.91 1.33 18.43
C LYS A 189 -20.53 1.84 18.86
N ASP A 190 -19.54 0.96 19.05
CA ASP A 190 -18.17 1.36 19.41
C ASP A 190 -17.55 2.29 18.35
N ILE A 191 -17.77 2.03 17.06
CA ILE A 191 -17.31 2.91 15.98
C ILE A 191 -17.99 4.28 16.09
N SER A 192 -19.30 4.32 16.34
CA SER A 192 -20.05 5.57 16.46
C SER A 192 -19.60 6.41 17.67
N GLU A 193 -19.38 5.77 18.83
CA GLU A 193 -18.89 6.44 20.04
C GLU A 193 -17.49 7.02 19.83
N ARG A 194 -16.62 6.26 19.15
CA ARG A 194 -15.28 6.73 18.78
C ARG A 194 -15.30 7.89 17.79
N ALA A 195 -16.18 7.83 16.80
CA ALA A 195 -16.36 8.91 15.85
C ALA A 195 -16.86 10.17 16.56
N MET A 196 -17.81 10.05 17.49
CA MET A 196 -18.33 11.16 18.30
C MET A 196 -17.34 11.77 19.30
N GLY A 197 -16.36 10.98 19.75
CA GLY A 197 -15.37 11.42 20.73
C GLY A 197 -14.43 12.51 20.19
N LYS A 198 -13.87 13.34 21.07
CA LYS A 198 -12.79 14.31 20.72
C LYS A 198 -11.45 13.64 20.34
N THR A 199 -11.45 12.32 20.15
CA THR A 199 -10.28 11.53 19.78
C THR A 199 -10.13 11.51 18.26
N ASN A 200 -8.91 11.48 17.75
CA ASN A 200 -8.64 11.44 16.31
C ASN A 200 -9.14 10.12 15.69
N PHE A 201 -10.39 10.09 15.23
CA PHE A 201 -10.93 8.99 14.44
C PHE A 201 -10.24 8.93 13.08
N ASN A 202 -9.83 7.74 12.64
CA ASN A 202 -9.16 7.57 11.36
C ASN A 202 -10.15 7.24 10.26
N TYR A 203 -10.70 8.28 9.66
CA TYR A 203 -11.43 8.09 8.42
C TYR A 203 -10.49 7.73 7.27
N SER A 204 -10.94 6.80 6.44
CA SER A 204 -10.27 6.42 5.21
C SER A 204 -11.28 6.18 4.10
N ARG A 205 -10.82 6.22 2.86
CA ARG A 205 -11.66 5.88 1.70
C ARG A 205 -12.26 4.48 1.81
N PHE A 206 -11.51 3.51 2.34
CA PHE A 206 -12.01 2.16 2.56
C PHE A 206 -13.12 2.13 3.61
N PHE A 207 -13.01 2.91 4.69
CA PHE A 207 -14.10 3.03 5.66
C PHE A 207 -15.39 3.57 5.02
N ALA A 208 -15.28 4.61 4.18
CA ALA A 208 -16.40 5.16 3.43
C ALA A 208 -17.06 4.12 2.52
N VAL A 209 -16.25 3.34 1.79
CA VAL A 209 -16.75 2.25 0.93
C VAL A 209 -17.41 1.16 1.74
N GLY A 210 -16.89 0.83 2.92
CA GLY A 210 -17.52 -0.14 3.83
C GLY A 210 -18.89 0.32 4.32
N LEU A 211 -19.02 1.58 4.74
CA LEU A 211 -20.33 2.15 5.09
C LEU A 211 -21.29 2.13 3.90
N PHE A 212 -20.82 2.51 2.72
CA PHE A 212 -21.63 2.47 1.51
C PHE A 212 -22.09 1.05 1.18
N ARG A 213 -21.20 0.06 1.32
CA ARG A 213 -21.50 -1.35 1.11
C ARG A 213 -22.56 -1.88 2.07
N LEU A 214 -22.54 -1.45 3.34
CA LEU A 214 -23.61 -1.78 4.30
C LEU A 214 -24.97 -1.22 3.86
N LEU A 215 -25.01 0.02 3.37
CA LEU A 215 -26.24 0.65 2.87
C LEU A 215 -26.75 -0.01 1.59
N GLU A 216 -25.84 -0.37 0.69
CA GLU A 216 -26.16 -1.10 -0.54
C GLU A 216 -26.80 -2.45 -0.23
N LEU A 217 -26.20 -3.24 0.65
CA LEU A 217 -26.70 -4.57 1.00
C LEU A 217 -28.03 -4.55 1.77
N SER A 218 -28.33 -3.45 2.47
CA SER A 218 -29.60 -3.26 3.18
C SER A 218 -30.70 -2.60 2.33
N ASN A 219 -30.46 -2.40 1.03
CA ASN A 219 -31.35 -1.68 0.10
C ASN A 219 -31.72 -0.26 0.60
N ALA A 220 -30.83 0.37 1.36
CA ALA A 220 -31.03 1.69 1.96
C ALA A 220 -30.38 2.83 1.13
N THR A 221 -30.20 2.63 -0.18
CA THR A 221 -29.51 3.56 -1.09
C THR A 221 -30.40 4.64 -1.68
N GLU A 222 -31.72 4.59 -1.43
CA GLU A 222 -32.63 5.64 -1.90
C GLU A 222 -32.42 6.97 -1.16
N PRO A 223 -32.46 8.12 -1.86
CA PRO A 223 -32.17 9.43 -1.28
C PRO A 223 -33.09 9.79 -0.10
N ASN A 224 -34.36 9.35 -0.13
CA ASN A 224 -35.32 9.57 0.96
C ASN A 224 -34.99 8.74 2.22
N VAL A 225 -34.35 7.58 2.07
CA VAL A 225 -33.90 6.72 3.18
C VAL A 225 -32.60 7.28 3.75
N LEU A 226 -31.70 7.75 2.88
CA LEU A 226 -30.48 8.45 3.28
C LEU A 226 -30.76 9.68 4.15
N GLU A 227 -31.83 10.44 3.93
CA GLU A 227 -32.18 11.58 4.81
C GLU A 227 -32.63 11.14 6.22
N LYS A 228 -33.23 9.95 6.36
CA LYS A 228 -33.63 9.40 7.67
C LYS A 228 -32.46 8.75 8.39
N VAL A 229 -31.67 7.96 7.66
CA VAL A 229 -30.45 7.33 8.15
C VAL A 229 -29.35 8.38 8.37
N ARG A 230 -29.42 9.54 7.69
CA ARG A 230 -28.51 10.67 7.81
C ARG A 230 -28.33 11.08 9.25
N ILE A 231 -29.35 11.10 10.10
CA ILE A 231 -29.17 11.58 11.48
C ILE A 231 -28.26 10.63 12.30
N ILE A 232 -28.31 9.33 12.02
CA ILE A 232 -27.54 8.30 12.73
C ILE A 232 -26.17 8.10 12.08
N PHE A 233 -26.10 8.06 10.75
CA PHE A 233 -24.84 7.94 10.01
C PHE A 233 -24.09 9.28 9.86
N LEU A 234 -24.72 10.47 9.89
CA LEU A 234 -24.03 11.77 10.02
C LEU A 234 -23.39 11.93 11.39
N LEU A 235 -23.88 11.28 12.45
CA LEU A 235 -23.14 11.26 13.70
C LEU A 235 -21.79 10.53 13.57
N VAL A 236 -21.67 9.65 12.58
CA VAL A 236 -20.40 8.99 12.21
C VAL A 236 -19.67 9.74 11.09
N ILE A 237 -20.39 10.35 10.12
CA ILE A 237 -19.83 11.01 8.92
C ILE A 237 -19.50 12.50 9.14
N LEU A 238 -20.23 13.21 10.01
CA LEU A 238 -20.06 14.65 10.29
C LEU A 238 -19.08 14.92 11.45
N VAL A 239 -18.67 13.88 12.19
CA VAL A 239 -17.60 13.98 13.21
C VAL A 239 -16.23 13.59 12.64
N ILE A 240 -16.19 13.36 11.32
CA ILE A 240 -14.99 13.12 10.51
C ILE A 240 -14.69 14.37 9.67
#